data_AF-W9KE82-F1
#
_entry.id   AF-W9KE82-F1
#
_cell.length_a   1.000
_cell.length_b   1.000
_cell.length_c   1.000
_cell.angle_alpha   90.00
_cell.angle_beta   90.00
_cell.angle_gamma   90.00
#
_symmetry.space_group_name_H-M   'P 1'
#
loop_
_entity.id
_entity.type
_entity.pdbx_description
1 polymer ?
#
loop_
_entity_poly.entity_id
_entity_poly.type
_entity_poly.pdbx_seq_one_letter_code
_entity_poly.pdbx_strand_id
1 'polypeptide(L)'
;MALLRTFLASLLVAAPFAAAAPIDVAETLGDMADSIGGGLGGEADKKMGISAFLRPMLKNPDALNVIPNRYIVVYNDTFDDDTISAKEASFAAAIKKRNLNKRSSIGKAMSTSIQSFRMNKWRAMSLDADDLMVQDLWNSDEVAYIEADTKVQLNAAIAQVNAPPGLDRLSHAKVNQDTYVFDDSAGEGITAYVVDTGIKIDHSEFEGRATFGANFINNVDDDENGHGSHVAGTIGGATFGVAKKVDLVAVKVLDASGGGSNSGVLQGMQFVIDDAKKKNRVGKAVMNMSLGGDFSQAINRAIEALFKAGIVPVVAAGNENRETALTSPGSAPNAITVGAIDATTDERADFSNFGPEVDVYAPGVNVLSVGIKSNTDTATLSGTSMASPHVAGLAAYLMGFQQLDGPAQVASLIKSLAGQTGAKVQNNVQGTTDSIANNGNQ
;
A
#
# COMPACT_ATOMS: atom_id res chain seq x y z
N MET A 1 53.05 -1.14 -28.79
CA MET A 1 53.34 0.11 -29.55
C MET A 1 52.17 1.05 -29.34
N ALA A 2 52.23 2.26 -28.79
CA ALA A 2 53.25 3.03 -28.08
C ALA A 2 52.50 4.21 -27.38
N LEU A 3 52.91 4.53 -26.14
CA LEU A 3 52.99 5.83 -25.44
C LEU A 3 51.91 6.93 -25.70
N LEU A 4 51.17 7.45 -24.70
CA LEU A 4 51.56 8.27 -23.52
C LEU A 4 52.15 9.67 -23.86
N ARG A 5 51.42 10.76 -23.54
CA ARG A 5 51.95 12.07 -23.04
C ARG A 5 50.87 12.87 -22.29
N THR A 6 50.91 12.99 -20.96
CA THR A 6 51.54 14.03 -20.09
C THR A 6 50.68 15.27 -19.83
N PHE A 7 50.38 15.57 -18.55
CA PHE A 7 50.53 16.90 -17.94
C PHE A 7 50.58 16.78 -16.41
N LEU A 8 51.60 17.38 -15.80
CA LEU A 8 51.90 17.38 -14.36
C LEU A 8 52.58 18.71 -14.01
N ALA A 9 52.13 19.39 -12.95
CA ALA A 9 52.74 20.56 -12.27
C ALA A 9 51.72 21.03 -11.20
N SER A 10 51.97 21.35 -9.94
CA SER A 10 53.13 21.59 -9.04
C SER A 10 52.54 21.55 -7.59
N LEU A 11 53.22 21.34 -6.45
CA LEU A 11 54.30 22.14 -5.86
C LEU A 11 54.76 21.49 -4.52
N LEU A 12 56.06 21.60 -4.24
CA LEU A 12 56.85 21.16 -3.07
C LEU A 12 56.54 21.90 -1.74
N VAL A 13 56.73 21.21 -0.59
CA VAL A 13 57.41 21.73 0.64
C VAL A 13 58.22 20.60 1.32
N ALA A 14 59.32 20.96 1.98
CA ALA A 14 60.57 20.23 2.25
C ALA A 14 60.71 19.40 3.56
N ALA A 15 61.51 18.31 3.48
CA ALA A 15 62.61 17.73 4.33
C ALA A 15 62.51 17.65 5.90
N PRO A 16 63.25 16.76 6.63
CA PRO A 16 64.51 16.07 6.25
C PRO A 16 64.69 14.57 6.65
N PHE A 17 65.86 14.05 6.23
CA PHE A 17 66.47 12.72 6.34
C PHE A 17 66.65 12.14 7.76
N ALA A 18 66.48 10.81 7.89
CA ALA A 18 67.20 9.94 8.81
C ALA A 18 67.49 8.57 8.16
N ALA A 19 68.65 7.98 8.45
CA ALA A 19 69.30 6.92 7.67
C ALA A 19 69.00 5.47 8.15
N ALA A 20 68.77 4.60 7.15
CA ALA A 20 69.16 3.20 6.94
C ALA A 20 69.05 2.10 8.04
N ALA A 21 68.27 1.05 7.73
CA ALA A 21 68.61 -0.38 7.88
C ALA A 21 67.66 -1.24 6.99
N PRO A 22 68.10 -2.39 6.45
CA PRO A 22 67.33 -3.16 5.46
C PRO A 22 66.26 -4.03 6.14
N ILE A 23 65.02 -4.02 5.62
CA ILE A 23 63.95 -4.90 6.09
C ILE A 23 63.51 -5.82 4.94
N ASP A 24 63.42 -7.08 5.30
CA ASP A 24 63.18 -8.28 4.49
C ASP A 24 61.82 -8.25 3.78
N VAL A 25 61.78 -8.56 2.48
CA VAL A 25 60.61 -8.37 1.57
C VAL A 25 59.63 -9.55 1.65
N ALA A 26 59.35 -10.08 2.85
CA ALA A 26 58.47 -11.24 3.01
C ALA A 26 57.31 -11.05 3.99
N GLU A 27 57.21 -9.93 4.71
CA GLU A 27 56.20 -9.75 5.77
C GLU A 27 55.24 -8.55 5.60
N THR A 28 55.25 -7.86 4.44
CA THR A 28 54.41 -6.66 4.17
C THR A 28 53.36 -6.81 3.08
N LEU A 29 53.02 -8.05 2.68
CA LEU A 29 51.84 -8.32 1.83
C LEU A 29 50.58 -8.68 2.62
N GLY A 30 50.67 -8.79 3.96
CA GLY A 30 49.54 -9.08 4.84
C GLY A 30 48.70 -7.86 5.24
N ASP A 31 49.30 -6.67 5.30
CA ASP A 31 48.68 -5.48 5.94
C ASP A 31 48.30 -4.34 4.96
N MET A 32 48.31 -4.57 3.65
CA MET A 32 47.84 -3.59 2.65
C MET A 32 46.49 -3.93 2.00
N ALA A 33 45.84 -5.03 2.38
CA ALA A 33 44.49 -5.36 1.90
C ALA A 33 43.37 -4.64 2.68
N ASP A 34 43.66 -4.11 3.87
CA ASP A 34 42.64 -3.55 4.78
C ASP A 34 42.43 -2.02 4.68
N SER A 35 43.04 -1.32 3.70
CA SER A 35 42.91 0.15 3.60
C SER A 35 42.36 0.72 2.29
N ILE A 36 41.79 -0.10 1.39
CA ILE A 36 41.10 0.38 0.17
C ILE A 36 39.62 -0.07 0.14
N GLY A 37 39.02 -0.29 1.31
CA GLY A 37 37.59 -0.53 1.48
C GLY A 37 36.83 0.77 1.76
N GLY A 38 36.90 1.74 0.86
CA GLY A 38 36.29 3.05 1.03
C GLY A 38 35.63 3.56 -0.24
N GLY A 39 34.33 3.31 -0.38
CA GLY A 39 33.44 4.09 -1.23
C GLY A 39 32.82 3.36 -2.42
N LEU A 40 31.48 3.38 -2.42
CA LEU A 40 30.55 3.10 -3.53
C LEU A 40 30.18 1.62 -3.73
N GLY A 41 29.19 1.15 -2.95
CA GLY A 41 28.44 -0.08 -3.23
C GLY A 41 27.83 -0.82 -2.02
N GLY A 42 28.05 -0.35 -0.78
CA GLY A 42 28.04 -1.25 0.39
C GLY A 42 26.79 -1.41 1.25
N GLU A 43 25.67 -0.72 1.01
CA GLU A 43 24.51 -0.81 1.95
C GLU A 43 23.12 -0.99 1.31
N ALA A 44 22.94 -0.71 0.02
CA ALA A 44 21.64 -0.88 -0.64
C ALA A 44 21.36 -2.35 -1.05
N ASP A 45 22.40 -3.13 -1.37
CA ASP A 45 22.25 -4.50 -1.90
C ASP A 45 21.92 -5.56 -0.84
N LYS A 46 22.11 -5.28 0.45
CA LYS A 46 21.77 -6.23 1.54
C LYS A 46 20.28 -6.36 1.81
N LYS A 47 19.42 -5.49 1.25
CA LYS A 47 17.97 -5.51 1.49
C LYS A 47 17.18 -6.48 0.61
N MET A 48 17.76 -7.06 -0.45
CA MET A 48 17.02 -7.89 -1.42
C MET A 48 17.34 -9.39 -1.40
N GLY A 49 18.29 -9.89 -0.61
CA GLY A 49 18.59 -11.33 -0.50
C GLY A 49 19.13 -12.01 -1.77
N ILE A 50 19.20 -11.28 -2.90
CA ILE A 50 19.75 -11.68 -4.19
C ILE A 50 20.91 -10.73 -4.52
N SER A 51 22.09 -11.25 -4.84
CA SER A 51 23.23 -10.40 -5.23
C SER A 51 23.05 -9.80 -6.62
N ALA A 52 23.63 -8.62 -6.86
CA ALA A 52 23.62 -7.99 -8.18
C ALA A 52 24.20 -8.90 -9.29
N PHE A 53 25.16 -9.76 -8.93
CA PHE A 53 25.77 -10.74 -9.82
C PHE A 53 24.75 -11.77 -10.36
N LEU A 54 23.77 -12.17 -9.55
CA LEU A 54 22.79 -13.20 -9.93
C LEU A 54 21.60 -12.69 -10.72
N ARG A 55 21.30 -11.38 -10.68
CA ARG A 55 20.08 -10.82 -11.31
C ARG A 55 19.89 -11.21 -12.78
N PRO A 56 20.92 -11.25 -13.65
CA PRO A 56 20.74 -11.67 -15.05
C PRO A 56 20.40 -13.16 -15.24
N MET A 57 20.66 -14.00 -14.22
CA MET A 57 20.48 -15.47 -14.25
C MET A 57 19.15 -15.90 -13.60
N LEU A 58 18.39 -14.98 -13.01
CA LEU A 58 17.13 -15.29 -12.35
C LEU A 58 15.95 -14.83 -13.19
N LYS A 59 14.89 -15.63 -13.20
CA LYS A 59 13.64 -15.29 -13.87
C LYS A 59 12.81 -14.26 -13.09
N ASN A 60 13.05 -14.15 -11.78
CA ASN A 60 12.40 -13.24 -10.84
C ASN A 60 13.42 -12.36 -10.08
N PRO A 61 14.25 -11.55 -10.76
CA PRO A 61 15.37 -10.83 -10.14
C PRO A 61 14.95 -9.75 -9.14
N ASP A 62 13.68 -9.34 -9.16
CA ASP A 62 13.10 -8.33 -8.28
C ASP A 62 12.11 -8.93 -7.25
N ALA A 63 12.17 -10.26 -7.04
CA ALA A 63 11.30 -10.95 -6.11
C ALA A 63 11.43 -10.40 -4.67
N LEU A 64 10.29 -10.18 -4.03
CA LEU A 64 10.19 -9.81 -2.62
C LEU A 64 10.09 -11.07 -1.75
N ASN A 65 10.43 -10.97 -0.46
CA ASN A 65 10.33 -12.07 0.52
C ASN A 65 11.17 -13.32 0.19
N VAL A 66 12.32 -13.12 -0.46
CA VAL A 66 13.29 -14.17 -0.82
C VAL A 66 13.77 -14.92 0.43
N ILE A 67 13.81 -16.25 0.33
CA ILE A 67 14.49 -17.10 1.30
C ILE A 67 15.99 -17.05 0.96
N PRO A 68 16.85 -16.49 1.84
CA PRO A 68 18.25 -16.26 1.50
C PRO A 68 18.98 -17.54 1.09
N ASN A 69 19.73 -17.46 -0.02
CA ASN A 69 20.50 -18.56 -0.61
C ASN A 69 19.68 -19.78 -1.03
N ARG A 70 18.36 -19.67 -1.22
CA ARG A 70 17.52 -20.77 -1.69
C ARG A 70 16.91 -20.45 -3.05
N TYR A 71 16.94 -21.44 -3.93
CA TYR A 71 16.51 -21.28 -5.32
C TYR A 71 15.64 -22.45 -5.75
N ILE A 72 14.75 -22.16 -6.70
CA ILE A 72 14.01 -23.14 -7.47
C ILE A 72 14.66 -23.23 -8.85
N VAL A 73 15.07 -24.43 -9.23
CA VAL A 73 15.68 -24.72 -10.54
C VAL A 73 14.69 -25.54 -11.33
N VAL A 74 14.25 -25.02 -12.47
CA VAL A 74 13.29 -25.68 -13.35
C VAL A 74 14.04 -26.26 -14.54
N TYR A 75 13.76 -27.53 -14.86
CA TYR A 75 14.41 -28.25 -15.94
C TYR A 75 13.60 -28.19 -17.24
N ASN A 76 14.30 -28.34 -18.38
CA ASN A 76 13.68 -28.49 -19.70
C ASN A 76 12.85 -29.79 -19.74
N ASP A 77 11.68 -29.74 -20.37
CA ASP A 77 10.73 -30.87 -20.42
C ASP A 77 11.08 -31.96 -21.46
N THR A 78 12.25 -31.83 -22.09
CA THR A 78 12.80 -32.74 -23.10
C THR A 78 13.63 -33.88 -22.53
N PHE A 79 14.00 -33.82 -21.25
CA PHE A 79 14.86 -34.81 -20.59
C PHE A 79 14.04 -35.82 -19.79
N ASP A 80 14.53 -37.07 -19.73
CA ASP A 80 13.89 -38.14 -18.97
C ASP A 80 14.18 -38.06 -17.45
N ASP A 81 13.41 -38.84 -16.69
CA ASP A 81 13.48 -38.84 -15.22
C ASP A 81 14.85 -39.27 -14.67
N ASP A 82 15.53 -40.18 -15.36
CA ASP A 82 16.83 -40.70 -14.96
C ASP A 82 17.92 -39.64 -15.16
N THR A 83 17.88 -38.91 -16.28
CA THR A 83 18.79 -37.80 -16.58
C THR A 83 18.64 -36.70 -15.54
N ILE A 84 17.41 -36.29 -15.23
CA ILE A 84 17.16 -35.27 -14.20
C ILE A 84 17.63 -35.74 -12.82
N SER A 85 17.37 -37.00 -12.46
CA SER A 85 17.79 -37.54 -11.16
C SER A 85 19.32 -37.61 -11.02
N ALA A 86 20.02 -38.00 -12.08
CA ALA A 86 21.49 -38.00 -12.12
C ALA A 86 22.05 -36.58 -11.98
N LYS A 87 21.41 -35.59 -12.61
CA LYS A 87 21.81 -34.18 -12.50
C LYS A 87 21.59 -33.64 -11.09
N GLU A 88 20.42 -33.85 -10.49
CA GLU A 88 20.13 -33.48 -9.09
C GLU A 88 21.18 -34.07 -8.13
N ALA A 89 21.54 -35.35 -8.30
CA ALA A 89 22.58 -36.00 -7.51
C ALA A 89 23.97 -35.36 -7.69
N SER A 90 24.31 -34.95 -8.92
CA SER A 90 25.56 -34.25 -9.20
C SER A 90 25.64 -32.88 -8.49
N PHE A 91 24.52 -32.15 -8.44
CA PHE A 91 24.44 -30.87 -7.74
C PHE A 91 24.52 -31.05 -6.23
N ALA A 92 23.86 -32.05 -5.66
CA ALA A 92 24.00 -32.38 -4.23
C ALA A 92 25.46 -32.69 -3.86
N ALA A 93 26.16 -33.45 -4.72
CA ALA A 93 27.58 -33.75 -4.51
C ALA A 93 28.47 -32.50 -4.62
N ALA A 94 28.17 -31.58 -5.54
CA ALA A 94 28.89 -30.32 -5.68
C ALA A 94 28.72 -29.42 -4.43
N ILE A 95 27.51 -29.30 -3.90
CA ILE A 95 27.24 -28.55 -2.65
C ILE A 95 28.02 -29.18 -1.49
N LYS A 96 27.99 -30.52 -1.38
CA LYS A 96 28.75 -31.25 -0.34
C LYS A 96 30.25 -30.96 -0.43
N LYS A 97 30.83 -30.95 -1.64
CA LYS A 97 32.23 -30.61 -1.86
C LYS A 97 32.54 -29.16 -1.49
N ARG A 98 31.66 -28.22 -1.86
CA ARG A 98 31.78 -26.79 -1.50
C ARG A 98 31.75 -26.56 0.00
N ASN A 99 30.87 -27.26 0.73
CA ASN A 99 30.79 -27.19 2.19
C ASN A 99 32.07 -27.71 2.87
N LEU A 100 32.73 -28.74 2.31
CA LEU A 100 33.99 -29.26 2.85
C LEU A 100 35.18 -28.29 2.66
N ASN A 101 35.12 -27.44 1.63
CA ASN A 101 36.17 -26.48 1.30
C ASN A 101 36.04 -25.15 2.08
N LYS A 102 34.86 -24.82 2.63
CA LYS A 102 34.65 -23.66 3.51
C LYS A 102 34.97 -24.02 4.97
N ARG A 103 36.26 -24.17 5.30
CA ARG A 103 36.69 -24.35 6.71
C ARG A 103 36.52 -23.06 7.49
N SER A 104 35.47 -23.01 8.32
CA SER A 104 35.38 -22.30 9.62
C SER A 104 36.01 -20.90 9.70
N SER A 105 35.22 -19.84 9.45
CA SER A 105 35.17 -18.58 10.24
C SER A 105 34.29 -17.52 9.54
N ILE A 106 32.97 -17.56 9.76
CA ILE A 106 31.93 -16.64 9.21
C ILE A 106 31.30 -17.15 7.89
N GLY A 107 30.33 -18.09 8.00
CA GLY A 107 29.48 -18.49 6.88
C GLY A 107 28.70 -19.77 7.17
N LYS A 108 27.37 -19.72 7.10
CA LYS A 108 26.48 -20.87 7.35
C LYS A 108 26.71 -21.93 6.26
N ALA A 109 26.93 -23.19 6.63
CA ALA A 109 26.99 -24.29 5.68
C ALA A 109 25.66 -24.39 4.90
N MET A 110 25.71 -24.58 3.59
CA MET A 110 24.51 -24.72 2.77
C MET A 110 23.87 -26.08 3.00
N SER A 111 22.54 -26.14 3.02
CA SER A 111 21.85 -27.43 3.07
C SER A 111 22.23 -28.29 1.88
N THR A 112 22.62 -29.55 2.11
CA THR A 112 22.77 -30.55 1.04
C THR A 112 21.44 -31.22 0.71
N SER A 113 20.35 -30.85 1.39
CA SER A 113 19.02 -31.38 1.12
C SER A 113 18.49 -30.74 -0.15
N ILE A 114 18.27 -31.55 -1.18
CA ILE A 114 17.54 -31.18 -2.38
C ILE A 114 16.11 -31.70 -2.23
N GLN A 115 15.14 -30.87 -2.56
CA GLN A 115 13.75 -31.28 -2.67
C GLN A 115 13.35 -31.28 -4.14
N SER A 116 13.09 -32.46 -4.70
CA SER A 116 12.69 -32.60 -6.09
C SER A 116 11.17 -32.51 -6.23
N PHE A 117 10.71 -31.88 -7.31
CA PHE A 117 9.31 -31.71 -7.68
C PHE A 117 9.06 -32.36 -9.04
N ARG A 118 8.02 -33.19 -9.13
CA ARG A 118 7.62 -33.86 -10.36
C ARG A 118 6.12 -33.70 -10.57
N MET A 119 5.73 -33.06 -11.67
CA MET A 119 4.31 -32.87 -12.06
C MET A 119 4.18 -33.09 -13.57
N ASN A 120 3.59 -34.20 -14.01
CA ASN A 120 3.51 -34.57 -15.42
C ASN A 120 4.88 -34.60 -16.11
N LYS A 121 5.15 -33.72 -17.09
CA LYS A 121 6.49 -33.54 -17.70
C LYS A 121 7.32 -32.46 -17.02
N TRP A 122 6.73 -31.67 -16.13
CA TRP A 122 7.43 -30.60 -15.43
C TRP A 122 8.30 -31.17 -14.31
N ARG A 123 9.55 -30.73 -14.28
CA ARG A 123 10.57 -31.14 -13.31
C ARG A 123 11.23 -29.89 -12.75
N ALA A 124 11.38 -29.87 -11.43
CA ALA A 124 12.10 -28.82 -10.74
C ALA A 124 12.73 -29.35 -9.46
N MET A 125 13.66 -28.59 -8.89
CA MET A 125 14.17 -28.83 -7.54
C MET A 125 14.26 -27.54 -6.76
N SER A 126 14.20 -27.62 -5.43
CA SER A 126 14.69 -26.55 -4.55
C SER A 126 15.96 -26.99 -3.81
N LEU A 127 16.89 -26.06 -3.68
CA LEU A 127 18.19 -26.25 -3.03
C LEU A 127 18.73 -24.95 -2.44
N ASP A 128 19.60 -25.08 -1.44
CA ASP A 128 20.44 -23.97 -1.01
C ASP A 128 21.68 -23.87 -1.93
N ALA A 129 22.00 -22.68 -2.43
CA ALA A 129 23.12 -22.43 -3.34
C ALA A 129 23.77 -21.06 -3.06
N ASP A 130 25.08 -20.95 -3.29
CA ASP A 130 25.78 -19.67 -3.32
C ASP A 130 25.89 -19.16 -4.76
N ASP A 131 26.31 -17.91 -4.94
CA ASP A 131 26.35 -17.25 -6.24
C ASP A 131 27.10 -18.07 -7.31
N LEU A 132 28.19 -18.74 -6.95
CA LEU A 132 28.96 -19.58 -7.85
C LEU A 132 28.24 -20.89 -8.18
N MET A 133 27.52 -21.48 -7.22
CA MET A 133 26.66 -22.63 -7.49
C MET A 133 25.49 -22.25 -8.41
N VAL A 134 24.88 -21.08 -8.24
CA VAL A 134 23.82 -20.59 -9.14
C VAL A 134 24.33 -20.39 -10.56
N GLN A 135 25.55 -19.89 -10.72
CA GLN A 135 26.20 -19.81 -12.03
C GLN A 135 26.41 -21.20 -12.66
N ASP A 136 26.85 -22.21 -11.90
CA ASP A 136 26.99 -23.58 -12.40
C ASP A 136 25.65 -24.18 -12.81
N LEU A 137 24.59 -23.94 -12.02
CA LEU A 137 23.22 -24.37 -12.33
C LEU A 137 22.74 -23.75 -13.65
N TRP A 138 22.97 -22.45 -13.82
CA TRP A 138 22.57 -21.69 -15.01
C TRP A 138 23.25 -22.21 -16.29
N ASN A 139 24.49 -22.68 -16.18
CA ASN A 139 25.26 -23.21 -17.32
C ASN A 139 24.95 -24.67 -17.66
N SER A 140 23.97 -25.30 -17.00
CA SER A 140 23.60 -26.70 -17.25
C SER A 140 22.57 -26.80 -18.37
N ASP A 141 22.83 -27.63 -19.40
CA ASP A 141 21.95 -27.79 -20.56
C ASP A 141 20.52 -28.26 -20.20
N GLU A 142 20.38 -28.95 -19.08
CA GLU A 142 19.11 -29.47 -18.57
C GLU A 142 18.26 -28.40 -17.88
N VAL A 143 18.85 -27.28 -17.45
CA VAL A 143 18.16 -26.21 -16.73
C VAL A 143 17.50 -25.25 -17.72
N ALA A 144 16.20 -25.03 -17.55
CA ALA A 144 15.43 -24.08 -18.34
C ALA A 144 15.54 -22.66 -17.77
N TYR A 145 15.35 -22.52 -16.45
CA TYR A 145 15.49 -21.26 -15.73
C TYR A 145 15.64 -21.49 -14.23
N ILE A 146 16.07 -20.44 -13.54
CA ILE A 146 16.24 -20.40 -12.09
C ILE A 146 15.42 -19.26 -11.51
N GLU A 147 14.77 -19.51 -10.38
CA GLU A 147 14.07 -18.50 -9.58
C GLU A 147 14.65 -18.46 -8.17
N ALA A 148 14.69 -17.26 -7.58
CA ALA A 148 14.84 -17.14 -6.14
C ALA A 148 13.61 -17.74 -5.46
N ASP A 149 13.82 -18.61 -4.47
CA ASP A 149 12.73 -19.17 -3.67
C ASP A 149 12.21 -18.08 -2.72
N THR A 150 10.89 -17.99 -2.57
CA THR A 150 10.24 -16.94 -1.79
C THR A 150 9.32 -17.54 -0.75
N LYS A 151 9.13 -16.84 0.35
CA LYS A 151 8.11 -17.21 1.32
C LYS A 151 6.73 -16.97 0.71
N VAL A 152 5.96 -18.03 0.53
CA VAL A 152 4.51 -17.93 0.34
C VAL A 152 3.90 -17.61 1.70
N GLN A 153 3.41 -16.38 1.87
CA GLN A 153 2.68 -16.01 3.09
C GLN A 153 1.20 -16.36 2.90
N LEU A 154 0.62 -17.03 3.89
CA LEU A 154 -0.82 -16.89 4.12
C LEU A 154 -0.99 -15.42 4.50
N ASN A 155 -1.69 -14.62 3.69
CA ASN A 155 -2.15 -13.31 4.15
C ASN A 155 -3.07 -13.57 5.34
N ALA A 156 -2.52 -13.60 6.56
CA ALA A 156 -3.29 -13.82 7.76
C ALA A 156 -4.11 -12.54 7.96
N ALA A 157 -5.35 -12.56 7.50
CA ALA A 157 -6.29 -11.51 7.83
C ALA A 157 -6.36 -11.43 9.36
N ILE A 158 -6.11 -10.22 9.88
CA ILE A 158 -6.22 -9.89 11.29
C ILE A 158 -7.69 -9.55 11.55
N ALA A 159 -8.23 -10.02 12.67
CA ALA A 159 -9.57 -9.67 13.10
C ALA A 159 -9.52 -8.71 14.29
N GLN A 160 -10.14 -7.54 14.17
CA GLN A 160 -10.52 -6.73 15.32
C GLN A 160 -11.81 -7.30 15.90
N VAL A 161 -11.76 -7.80 17.13
CA VAL A 161 -12.95 -8.21 17.90
C VAL A 161 -13.64 -7.00 18.51
N ASN A 162 -14.96 -7.09 18.70
CA ASN A 162 -15.81 -5.98 19.15
C ASN A 162 -15.66 -4.75 18.24
N ALA A 163 -15.64 -5.00 16.93
CA ALA A 163 -15.55 -3.93 15.96
C ALA A 163 -16.82 -3.05 16.01
N PRO A 164 -16.72 -1.73 15.79
CA PRO A 164 -17.90 -0.88 15.62
C PRO A 164 -18.81 -1.44 14.51
N PRO A 165 -20.15 -1.30 14.61
CA PRO A 165 -21.09 -1.86 13.65
C PRO A 165 -20.78 -1.50 12.19
N GLY A 166 -20.24 -0.30 11.96
CA GLY A 166 -19.84 0.14 10.62
C GLY A 166 -18.72 -0.70 10.01
N LEU A 167 -17.70 -1.05 10.80
CA LEU A 167 -16.61 -1.92 10.35
C LEU A 167 -17.08 -3.37 10.22
N ASP A 168 -17.88 -3.84 11.18
CA ASP A 168 -18.47 -5.19 11.12
C ASP A 168 -19.23 -5.40 9.83
N ARG A 169 -20.11 -4.45 9.50
CA ARG A 169 -20.94 -4.55 8.32
C ARG A 169 -20.16 -4.48 7.01
N LEU A 170 -19.07 -3.71 6.99
CA LEU A 170 -18.16 -3.65 5.84
C LEU A 170 -17.36 -4.95 5.64
N SER A 171 -17.29 -5.82 6.63
CA SER A 171 -16.48 -7.06 6.59
C SER A 171 -17.31 -8.33 6.48
N HIS A 172 -18.64 -8.24 6.54
CA HIS A 172 -19.52 -9.40 6.57
C HIS A 172 -20.78 -9.18 5.74
N ALA A 173 -21.29 -10.25 5.13
CA ALA A 173 -22.58 -10.22 4.45
C ALA A 173 -23.78 -10.13 5.42
N LYS A 174 -23.60 -10.56 6.67
CA LYS A 174 -24.62 -10.51 7.73
C LYS A 174 -24.28 -9.43 8.74
N VAL A 175 -25.31 -8.83 9.32
CA VAL A 175 -25.19 -7.90 10.45
C VAL A 175 -24.73 -8.61 11.73
N ASN A 176 -24.12 -7.86 12.65
CA ASN A 176 -23.80 -8.27 14.03
C ASN A 176 -22.89 -9.51 14.12
N GLN A 177 -21.78 -9.52 13.38
CA GLN A 177 -20.72 -10.53 13.56
C GLN A 177 -19.62 -10.03 14.52
N ASP A 178 -19.72 -8.79 14.99
CA ASP A 178 -18.85 -8.12 15.97
C ASP A 178 -17.35 -8.17 15.63
N THR A 179 -17.00 -8.33 14.35
CA THR A 179 -15.61 -8.47 13.92
C THR A 179 -15.32 -7.66 12.66
N TYR A 180 -14.11 -7.14 12.55
CA TYR A 180 -13.60 -6.53 11.32
C TYR A 180 -12.36 -7.28 10.88
N VAL A 181 -12.44 -7.95 9.73
CA VAL A 181 -11.37 -8.78 9.17
C VAL A 181 -10.66 -7.99 8.08
N PHE A 182 -9.36 -7.74 8.26
CA PHE A 182 -8.56 -6.91 7.36
C PHE A 182 -7.14 -7.44 7.27
N ASP A 183 -6.41 -7.10 6.21
CA ASP A 183 -5.00 -7.46 6.09
C ASP A 183 -4.09 -6.45 6.80
N ASP A 184 -2.87 -6.88 7.18
CA ASP A 184 -1.94 -6.03 7.93
C ASP A 184 -1.44 -4.82 7.13
N SER A 185 -1.53 -4.78 5.79
CA SER A 185 -1.19 -3.57 5.05
C SER A 185 -2.12 -2.41 5.43
N ALA A 186 -3.41 -2.68 5.68
CA ALA A 186 -4.38 -1.73 6.23
C ALA A 186 -4.35 -0.31 5.61
N GLY A 187 -4.04 -0.17 4.31
CA GLY A 187 -3.91 1.11 3.61
C GLY A 187 -2.54 1.81 3.72
N GLU A 188 -1.50 1.13 4.18
CA GLU A 188 -0.12 1.64 4.26
C GLU A 188 0.36 2.14 2.88
N GLY A 189 1.00 3.31 2.87
CA GLY A 189 1.51 3.94 1.65
C GLY A 189 0.46 4.66 0.81
N ILE A 190 -0.80 4.71 1.26
CA ILE A 190 -1.88 5.49 0.66
C ILE A 190 -2.16 6.74 1.50
N THR A 191 -2.48 7.84 0.83
CA THR A 191 -2.89 9.10 1.47
C THR A 191 -4.39 9.36 1.25
N ALA A 192 -5.13 9.64 2.32
CA ALA A 192 -6.50 10.10 2.26
C ALA A 192 -6.58 11.60 2.60
N TYR A 193 -7.03 12.40 1.62
CA TYR A 193 -7.34 13.82 1.82
C TYR A 193 -8.77 13.98 2.33
N VAL A 194 -8.94 14.71 3.42
CA VAL A 194 -10.23 15.01 4.04
C VAL A 194 -10.56 16.46 3.76
N VAL A 195 -11.41 16.70 2.76
CA VAL A 195 -11.87 18.04 2.35
C VAL A 195 -13.12 18.38 3.15
N ASP A 196 -12.94 19.07 4.29
CA ASP A 196 -13.96 19.19 5.35
C ASP A 196 -13.71 20.40 6.29
N THR A 197 -14.11 20.33 7.57
CA THR A 197 -13.94 21.38 8.61
C THR A 197 -12.54 21.45 9.23
N GLY A 198 -11.66 20.51 8.89
CA GLY A 198 -10.33 20.33 9.47
C GLY A 198 -10.14 18.91 10.01
N ILE A 199 -9.03 18.66 10.70
CA ILE A 199 -8.81 17.45 11.52
C ILE A 199 -8.11 17.89 12.80
N LYS A 200 -8.56 17.37 13.95
CA LYS A 200 -7.81 17.42 15.21
C LYS A 200 -6.64 16.44 15.15
N ILE A 201 -5.54 16.86 14.51
CA ILE A 201 -4.44 15.97 14.09
C ILE A 201 -3.69 15.29 15.25
N ASP A 202 -3.77 15.83 16.46
CA ASP A 202 -3.14 15.32 17.68
C ASP A 202 -4.01 14.31 18.45
N HIS A 203 -5.16 13.91 17.89
CA HIS A 203 -5.99 12.86 18.45
C HIS A 203 -5.30 11.49 18.42
N SER A 204 -5.42 10.72 19.50
CA SER A 204 -4.69 9.46 19.70
C SER A 204 -5.02 8.41 18.64
N GLU A 205 -6.25 8.41 18.12
CA GLU A 205 -6.69 7.52 17.03
C GLU A 205 -5.84 7.63 15.76
N PHE A 206 -5.18 8.76 15.52
CA PHE A 206 -4.38 8.96 14.32
C PHE A 206 -2.93 8.52 14.48
N GLU A 207 -2.42 8.34 15.70
CA GLU A 207 -1.06 7.84 15.97
C GLU A 207 0.05 8.61 15.21
N GLY A 208 -0.17 9.92 14.96
CA GLY A 208 0.74 10.77 14.20
C GLY A 208 0.62 10.68 12.66
N ARG A 209 -0.32 9.90 12.12
CA ARG A 209 -0.59 9.75 10.68
C ARG A 209 -1.43 10.89 10.10
N ALA A 210 -2.04 11.73 10.94
CA ALA A 210 -2.78 12.91 10.50
C ALA A 210 -1.90 14.15 10.43
N THR A 211 -2.01 14.90 9.33
CA THR A 211 -1.27 16.15 9.10
C THR A 211 -2.19 17.24 8.57
N PHE A 212 -1.87 18.50 8.84
CA PHE A 212 -2.59 19.62 8.29
C PHE A 212 -2.03 20.01 6.91
N GLY A 213 -2.87 20.00 5.87
CA GLY A 213 -2.47 20.28 4.49
C GLY A 213 -2.69 21.73 4.10
N ALA A 214 -3.94 22.20 4.19
CA ALA A 214 -4.32 23.55 3.80
C ALA A 214 -5.60 24.03 4.50
N ASN A 215 -5.70 25.34 4.71
CA ASN A 215 -6.86 26.04 5.27
C ASN A 215 -7.30 27.16 4.33
N PHE A 216 -8.56 27.15 3.92
CA PHE A 216 -9.16 28.14 3.03
C PHE A 216 -10.27 28.97 3.70
N ILE A 217 -10.39 28.87 5.02
CA ILE A 217 -11.46 29.49 5.81
C ILE A 217 -10.95 30.61 6.69
N ASN A 218 -9.96 30.31 7.54
CA ASN A 218 -9.46 31.22 8.55
C ASN A 218 -7.96 30.95 8.80
N ASN A 219 -7.45 31.40 9.96
CA ASN A 219 -6.05 31.20 10.36
C ASN A 219 -5.90 30.15 11.48
N VAL A 220 -6.92 29.31 11.68
CA VAL A 220 -6.92 28.26 12.72
C VAL A 220 -6.80 26.91 12.02
N ASP A 221 -5.60 26.36 12.03
CA ASP A 221 -5.28 25.06 11.43
C ASP A 221 -5.67 23.90 12.36
N ASP A 222 -6.96 23.86 12.71
CA ASP A 222 -7.59 22.83 13.53
C ASP A 222 -9.05 22.62 13.10
N ASP A 223 -9.68 21.56 13.62
CA ASP A 223 -11.10 21.30 13.46
C ASP A 223 -11.92 21.96 14.56
N GLU A 224 -12.64 23.02 14.20
CA GLU A 224 -13.47 23.80 15.12
C GLU A 224 -14.92 23.30 15.17
N ASN A 225 -15.29 22.35 14.32
CA ASN A 225 -16.64 21.81 14.22
C ASN A 225 -16.72 20.36 14.76
N GLY A 226 -15.72 19.54 14.43
CA GLY A 226 -15.61 18.13 14.80
C GLY A 226 -16.02 17.16 13.70
N HIS A 227 -16.72 17.64 12.67
CA HIS A 227 -17.17 16.81 11.56
C HIS A 227 -16.00 16.19 10.77
N GLY A 228 -15.01 16.99 10.37
CA GLY A 228 -13.84 16.50 9.64
C GLY A 228 -12.98 15.51 10.43
N SER A 229 -12.85 15.71 11.75
CA SER A 229 -12.17 14.75 12.64
C SER A 229 -12.91 13.43 12.74
N HIS A 230 -14.24 13.46 12.85
CA HIS A 230 -15.09 12.26 12.87
C HIS A 230 -14.95 11.46 11.57
N VAL A 231 -15.03 12.15 10.44
CA VAL A 231 -14.80 11.60 9.08
C VAL A 231 -13.41 10.97 8.96
N ALA A 232 -12.36 11.69 9.37
CA ALA A 232 -10.98 11.20 9.35
C ALA A 232 -10.80 9.96 10.22
N GLY A 233 -11.44 9.92 11.39
CA GLY A 233 -11.45 8.75 12.28
C GLY A 233 -12.06 7.51 11.63
N THR A 234 -13.15 7.66 10.87
CA THR A 234 -13.79 6.56 10.14
C THR A 234 -12.95 6.07 8.97
N ILE A 235 -12.18 6.96 8.32
CA ILE A 235 -11.24 6.56 7.27
C ILE A 235 -10.06 5.78 7.86
N GLY A 236 -9.39 6.32 8.87
CA GLY A 236 -8.05 5.89 9.25
C GLY A 236 -7.72 5.87 10.75
N GLY A 237 -8.71 5.96 11.65
CA GLY A 237 -8.48 5.78 13.09
C GLY A 237 -8.01 4.37 13.44
N ALA A 238 -7.18 4.24 14.47
CA ALA A 238 -6.68 2.96 14.97
C ALA A 238 -7.82 2.00 15.36
N THR A 239 -8.85 2.52 16.04
CA THR A 239 -10.02 1.76 16.49
C THR A 239 -11.15 1.81 15.48
N PHE A 240 -11.47 3.01 14.98
CA PHE A 240 -12.67 3.26 14.17
C PHE A 240 -12.44 3.18 12.65
N GLY A 241 -11.19 3.23 12.22
CA GLY A 241 -10.83 3.35 10.82
C GLY A 241 -10.92 2.04 10.06
N VAL A 242 -11.35 2.16 8.80
CA VAL A 242 -11.30 1.07 7.80
C VAL A 242 -9.86 0.81 7.36
N ALA A 243 -9.11 1.86 7.01
CA ALA A 243 -7.71 1.79 6.58
C ALA A 243 -6.77 2.26 7.70
N LYS A 244 -6.51 1.38 8.67
CA LYS A 244 -5.82 1.71 9.93
C LYS A 244 -4.37 2.17 9.80
N LYS A 245 -3.74 2.06 8.63
CA LYS A 245 -2.36 2.53 8.36
C LYS A 245 -2.29 3.62 7.29
N VAL A 246 -3.43 4.19 6.88
CA VAL A 246 -3.48 5.30 5.92
C VAL A 246 -2.94 6.60 6.53
N ASP A 247 -2.27 7.41 5.70
CA ASP A 247 -1.92 8.80 6.04
C ASP A 247 -3.12 9.71 5.80
N LEU A 248 -3.43 10.60 6.73
CA LEU A 248 -4.55 11.54 6.66
C LEU A 248 -4.05 12.97 6.44
N VAL A 249 -4.65 13.70 5.51
CA VAL A 249 -4.34 15.11 5.23
C VAL A 249 -5.59 15.96 5.36
N ALA A 250 -5.59 16.89 6.32
CA ALA A 250 -6.68 17.84 6.50
C ALA A 250 -6.65 18.92 5.42
N VAL A 251 -7.79 19.15 4.77
CA VAL A 251 -8.01 20.24 3.81
C VAL A 251 -9.26 20.99 4.25
N LYS A 252 -9.08 22.08 5.01
CA LYS A 252 -10.18 22.82 5.64
C LYS A 252 -10.83 23.77 4.63
N VAL A 253 -12.07 23.46 4.27
CA VAL A 253 -12.92 24.24 3.35
C VAL A 253 -14.29 24.59 3.95
N LEU A 254 -14.56 24.14 5.18
CA LEU A 254 -15.75 24.47 5.96
C LEU A 254 -15.35 25.11 7.31
N ASP A 255 -16.17 26.03 7.79
CA ASP A 255 -15.95 26.77 9.02
C ASP A 255 -16.47 26.02 10.28
N ALA A 256 -16.33 26.67 11.44
CA ALA A 256 -16.78 26.11 12.73
C ALA A 256 -18.29 25.79 12.77
N SER A 257 -19.10 26.40 11.91
CA SER A 257 -20.53 26.11 11.77
C SER A 257 -20.83 24.99 10.75
N GLY A 258 -19.80 24.45 10.09
CA GLY A 258 -19.94 23.47 9.02
C GLY A 258 -20.28 24.08 7.66
N GLY A 259 -20.20 25.41 7.53
CA GLY A 259 -20.53 26.14 6.31
C GLY A 259 -19.29 26.45 5.47
N GLY A 260 -19.46 26.53 4.15
CA GLY A 260 -18.39 26.93 3.24
C GLY A 260 -18.92 27.38 1.89
N SER A 261 -18.03 27.93 1.06
CA SER A 261 -18.37 28.36 -0.30
C SER A 261 -17.90 27.35 -1.34
N ASN A 262 -18.63 27.20 -2.45
CA ASN A 262 -18.17 26.39 -3.58
C ASN A 262 -16.79 26.82 -4.09
N SER A 263 -16.46 28.11 -4.03
CA SER A 263 -15.12 28.61 -4.36
C SER A 263 -14.03 28.10 -3.39
N GLY A 264 -14.30 28.06 -2.09
CA GLY A 264 -13.37 27.49 -1.10
C GLY A 264 -13.21 25.98 -1.27
N VAL A 265 -14.30 25.27 -1.56
CA VAL A 265 -14.26 23.84 -1.88
C VAL A 265 -13.39 23.58 -3.12
N LEU A 266 -13.57 24.36 -4.20
CA LEU A 266 -12.75 24.25 -5.41
C LEU A 266 -11.26 24.53 -5.14
N GLN A 267 -10.93 25.47 -4.25
CA GLN A 267 -9.53 25.69 -3.81
C GLN A 267 -8.97 24.47 -3.08
N GLY A 268 -9.76 23.83 -2.20
CA GLY A 268 -9.39 22.57 -1.57
C GLY A 268 -9.13 21.45 -2.57
N MET A 269 -10.03 21.27 -3.54
CA MET A 269 -9.87 20.25 -4.59
C MET A 269 -8.62 20.51 -5.45
N GLN A 270 -8.34 21.77 -5.78
CA GLN A 270 -7.11 22.14 -6.48
C GLN A 270 -5.86 21.81 -5.66
N PHE A 271 -5.85 22.14 -4.36
CA PHE A 271 -4.75 21.79 -3.46
C PHE A 271 -4.48 20.29 -3.41
N VAL A 272 -5.53 19.46 -3.36
CA VAL A 272 -5.39 17.99 -3.35
C VAL A 272 -4.64 17.50 -4.60
N ILE A 273 -4.99 18.00 -5.78
CA ILE A 273 -4.29 17.64 -7.03
C ILE A 273 -2.82 18.07 -6.97
N ASP A 274 -2.56 19.30 -6.53
CA ASP A 274 -1.22 19.88 -6.52
C ASP A 274 -0.31 19.22 -5.49
N ASP A 275 -0.80 18.95 -4.27
CA ASP A 275 -0.05 18.26 -3.22
C ASP A 275 0.23 16.81 -3.63
N ALA A 276 -0.76 16.11 -4.19
CA ALA A 276 -0.57 14.74 -4.66
C ALA A 276 0.50 14.65 -5.75
N LYS A 277 0.52 15.57 -6.72
CA LYS A 277 1.58 15.64 -7.73
C LYS A 277 2.93 15.98 -7.11
N LYS A 278 2.98 17.02 -6.28
CA LYS A 278 4.23 17.50 -5.66
C LYS A 278 4.90 16.45 -4.79
N LYS A 279 4.11 15.60 -4.11
CA LYS A 279 4.60 14.55 -3.21
C LYS A 279 4.62 13.15 -3.83
N ASN A 280 4.46 13.02 -5.16
CA ASN A 280 4.43 11.74 -5.86
C ASN A 280 3.40 10.73 -5.29
N ARG A 281 2.20 11.22 -4.98
CA ARG A 281 1.06 10.43 -4.46
C ARG A 281 -0.02 10.17 -5.51
N VAL A 282 0.20 10.56 -6.77
CA VAL A 282 -0.70 10.21 -7.88
C VAL A 282 -0.81 8.68 -7.99
N GLY A 283 -2.03 8.16 -8.06
CA GLY A 283 -2.31 6.72 -7.99
C GLY A 283 -2.21 6.13 -6.58
N LYS A 284 -1.91 6.93 -5.56
CA LYS A 284 -1.82 6.54 -4.14
C LYS A 284 -2.61 7.48 -3.24
N ALA A 285 -3.67 8.08 -3.79
CA ALA A 285 -4.44 9.10 -3.11
C ALA A 285 -5.94 8.87 -3.28
N VAL A 286 -6.65 9.00 -2.16
CA VAL A 286 -8.11 9.07 -2.07
C VAL A 286 -8.48 10.46 -1.56
N MET A 287 -9.57 11.04 -2.05
CA MET A 287 -10.14 12.27 -1.52
C MET A 287 -11.56 11.98 -1.06
N ASN A 288 -11.85 12.25 0.22
CA ASN A 288 -13.20 12.20 0.76
C ASN A 288 -13.80 13.61 0.83
N MET A 289 -15.02 13.77 0.32
CA MET A 289 -15.85 14.97 0.49
C MET A 289 -17.18 14.58 1.14
N SER A 290 -17.22 14.68 2.47
CA SER A 290 -18.42 14.46 3.29
C SER A 290 -19.27 15.73 3.41
N LEU A 291 -19.42 16.45 2.29
CA LEU A 291 -20.12 17.72 2.18
C LEU A 291 -21.00 17.72 0.94
N GLY A 292 -21.95 18.65 0.86
CA GLY A 292 -22.80 18.77 -0.31
C GLY A 292 -23.66 20.01 -0.30
N GLY A 293 -24.29 20.26 -1.44
CA GLY A 293 -25.28 21.31 -1.65
C GLY A 293 -26.00 21.08 -2.97
N ASP A 294 -26.77 22.08 -3.41
CA ASP A 294 -27.41 22.04 -4.73
C ASP A 294 -26.40 21.86 -5.86
N PHE A 295 -26.88 21.34 -6.99
CA PHE A 295 -26.09 21.07 -8.19
C PHE A 295 -25.16 22.22 -8.58
N SER A 296 -23.90 21.88 -8.80
CA SER A 296 -22.85 22.77 -9.25
C SER A 296 -22.02 22.10 -10.33
N GLN A 297 -22.20 22.54 -11.58
CA GLN A 297 -21.42 22.03 -12.71
C GLN A 297 -19.91 22.20 -12.50
N ALA A 298 -19.47 23.27 -11.82
CA ALA A 298 -18.07 23.51 -11.54
C ALA A 298 -17.49 22.45 -10.59
N ILE A 299 -18.21 22.08 -9.54
CA ILE A 299 -17.79 21.03 -8.59
C ILE A 299 -17.71 19.68 -9.32
N ASN A 300 -18.71 19.33 -10.13
CA ASN A 300 -18.68 18.07 -10.89
C ASN A 300 -17.51 18.02 -11.88
N ARG A 301 -17.18 19.15 -12.53
CA ARG A 301 -15.99 19.24 -13.42
C ARG A 301 -14.68 19.15 -12.65
N ALA A 302 -14.64 19.60 -11.39
CA ALA A 302 -13.46 19.44 -10.55
C ALA A 302 -13.27 17.99 -10.07
N ILE A 303 -14.36 17.25 -9.78
CA ILE A 303 -14.30 15.79 -9.54
C ILE A 303 -13.71 15.06 -10.74
N GLU A 304 -14.17 15.40 -11.95
CA GLU A 304 -13.62 14.87 -13.20
C GLU A 304 -12.09 15.12 -13.33
N ALA A 305 -11.63 16.30 -12.91
CA ALA A 305 -10.22 16.65 -12.94
C ALA A 305 -9.39 15.85 -11.92
N LEU A 306 -9.92 15.61 -10.71
CA LEU A 306 -9.30 14.75 -9.68
C LEU A 306 -9.17 13.31 -10.17
N PHE A 307 -10.26 12.74 -10.71
CA PHE A 307 -10.28 11.41 -11.27
C PHE A 307 -9.21 11.24 -12.36
N LYS A 308 -9.15 12.19 -13.30
CA LYS A 308 -8.11 12.21 -14.36
C LYS A 308 -6.70 12.40 -13.85
N ALA A 309 -6.53 13.02 -12.67
CA ALA A 309 -5.25 13.16 -12.00
C ALA A 309 -4.82 11.89 -11.24
N GLY A 310 -5.59 10.79 -11.32
CA GLY A 310 -5.28 9.53 -10.64
C GLY A 310 -5.60 9.55 -9.15
N ILE A 311 -6.53 10.40 -8.72
CA ILE A 311 -6.99 10.51 -7.33
C ILE A 311 -8.41 9.97 -7.26
N VAL A 312 -8.69 9.08 -6.31
CA VAL A 312 -10.02 8.46 -6.15
C VAL A 312 -10.95 9.42 -5.43
N PRO A 313 -11.99 9.98 -6.07
CA PRO A 313 -12.94 10.86 -5.38
C PRO A 313 -14.06 10.03 -4.77
N VAL A 314 -14.26 10.13 -3.46
CA VAL A 314 -15.36 9.49 -2.73
C VAL A 314 -16.19 10.58 -2.07
N VAL A 315 -17.51 10.54 -2.29
CA VAL A 315 -18.39 11.65 -1.92
C VAL A 315 -19.71 11.18 -1.31
N ALA A 316 -20.29 12.00 -0.45
CA ALA A 316 -21.60 11.77 0.11
C ALA A 316 -22.72 12.00 -0.93
N ALA A 317 -23.76 11.15 -0.91
CA ALA A 317 -24.94 11.34 -1.78
C ALA A 317 -25.81 12.55 -1.37
N GLY A 318 -25.80 12.93 -0.09
CA GLY A 318 -26.60 14.00 0.50
C GLY A 318 -27.71 13.47 1.43
N ASN A 319 -28.28 14.37 2.23
CA ASN A 319 -29.10 14.03 3.40
C ASN A 319 -30.53 14.60 3.33
N GLU A 320 -31.05 14.85 2.13
CA GLU A 320 -32.32 15.54 1.91
C GLU A 320 -33.45 14.60 1.48
N ASN A 321 -33.21 13.29 1.43
CA ASN A 321 -34.12 12.27 0.90
C ASN A 321 -34.68 12.66 -0.49
N ARG A 322 -33.78 13.03 -1.41
CA ARG A 322 -34.10 13.43 -2.79
C ARG A 322 -33.16 12.77 -3.80
N GLU A 323 -33.43 13.01 -5.08
CA GLU A 323 -32.57 12.59 -6.18
C GLU A 323 -31.16 13.20 -6.08
N THR A 324 -30.15 12.33 -6.05
CA THR A 324 -28.72 12.69 -5.98
C THR A 324 -28.27 13.47 -7.20
N ALA A 325 -28.92 13.28 -8.36
CA ALA A 325 -28.73 14.08 -9.57
C ALA A 325 -28.85 15.60 -9.36
N LEU A 326 -29.54 16.04 -8.30
CA LEU A 326 -29.79 17.45 -7.99
C LEU A 326 -28.76 18.06 -7.03
N THR A 327 -27.77 17.28 -6.58
CA THR A 327 -26.76 17.72 -5.61
C THR A 327 -25.35 17.65 -6.19
N SER A 328 -24.43 18.42 -5.63
CA SER A 328 -23.01 18.30 -5.91
C SER A 328 -22.21 18.22 -4.59
N PRO A 329 -21.14 17.40 -4.53
CA PRO A 329 -20.57 16.60 -5.62
C PRO A 329 -21.30 15.28 -5.96
N GLY A 330 -22.37 14.90 -5.24
CA GLY A 330 -23.05 13.60 -5.41
C GLY A 330 -23.44 13.23 -6.85
N SER A 331 -23.84 14.19 -7.68
CA SER A 331 -24.16 13.96 -9.10
C SER A 331 -22.96 13.81 -10.06
N ALA A 332 -21.73 13.85 -9.55
CA ALA A 332 -20.53 13.80 -10.40
C ALA A 332 -20.24 12.37 -10.89
N PRO A 333 -20.27 12.08 -12.20
CA PRO A 333 -20.24 10.69 -12.71
C PRO A 333 -18.97 9.88 -12.40
N ASN A 334 -17.84 10.54 -12.14
CA ASN A 334 -16.55 9.91 -11.87
C ASN A 334 -16.16 9.96 -10.38
N ALA A 335 -17.08 10.35 -9.49
CA ALA A 335 -16.96 10.06 -8.06
C ALA A 335 -17.43 8.63 -7.77
N ILE A 336 -17.06 8.12 -6.59
CA ILE A 336 -17.77 7.04 -5.91
C ILE A 336 -18.75 7.71 -4.95
N THR A 337 -20.02 7.74 -5.31
CA THR A 337 -21.08 8.39 -4.54
C THR A 337 -21.76 7.42 -3.58
N VAL A 338 -21.80 7.78 -2.30
CA VAL A 338 -22.12 6.87 -1.21
C VAL A 338 -23.41 7.25 -0.49
N GLY A 339 -24.37 6.33 -0.50
CA GLY A 339 -25.61 6.40 0.28
C GLY A 339 -25.43 5.85 1.70
N ALA A 340 -26.36 6.18 2.60
CA ALA A 340 -26.31 5.77 4.00
C ALA A 340 -27.32 4.65 4.34
N ILE A 341 -26.86 3.66 5.11
CA ILE A 341 -27.69 2.64 5.75
C ILE A 341 -27.50 2.62 7.27
N ASP A 342 -28.46 2.03 7.97
CA ASP A 342 -28.24 1.50 9.31
C ASP A 342 -27.53 0.15 9.24
N ALA A 343 -26.35 0.06 9.86
CA ALA A 343 -25.51 -1.13 9.81
C ALA A 343 -26.11 -2.35 10.55
N THR A 344 -27.12 -2.14 11.39
CA THR A 344 -27.74 -3.20 12.20
C THR A 344 -28.96 -3.83 11.53
N THR A 345 -29.56 -3.15 10.54
CA THR A 345 -30.77 -3.59 9.84
C THR A 345 -30.65 -3.64 8.32
N ASP A 346 -29.58 -3.08 7.75
CA ASP A 346 -29.41 -2.83 6.31
C ASP A 346 -30.47 -1.90 5.69
N GLU A 347 -31.29 -1.25 6.51
CA GLU A 347 -32.28 -0.28 6.03
C GLU A 347 -31.59 0.97 5.52
N ARG A 348 -32.02 1.46 4.35
CA ARG A 348 -31.65 2.79 3.87
C ARG A 348 -32.00 3.82 4.94
N ALA A 349 -31.06 4.68 5.30
CA ALA A 349 -31.35 5.77 6.20
C ALA A 349 -32.40 6.70 5.58
N ASP A 350 -33.43 7.10 6.34
CA ASP A 350 -34.55 7.89 5.82
C ASP A 350 -34.12 9.23 5.21
N PHE A 351 -33.00 9.79 5.66
CA PHE A 351 -32.42 11.02 5.12
C PHE A 351 -31.58 10.82 3.86
N SER A 352 -31.12 9.59 3.56
CA SER A 352 -30.17 9.36 2.46
C SER A 352 -30.79 9.74 1.13
N ASN A 353 -30.08 10.53 0.33
CA ASN A 353 -30.42 10.69 -1.08
C ASN A 353 -30.32 9.34 -1.82
N PHE A 354 -30.96 9.30 -2.98
CA PHE A 354 -31.16 8.11 -3.80
C PHE A 354 -31.01 8.45 -5.29
N GLY A 355 -31.21 7.47 -6.17
CA GLY A 355 -31.11 7.63 -7.62
C GLY A 355 -29.92 6.91 -8.25
N PRO A 356 -29.84 6.90 -9.59
CA PRO A 356 -28.84 6.13 -10.33
C PRO A 356 -27.40 6.61 -10.13
N GLU A 357 -27.20 7.82 -9.61
CA GLU A 357 -25.88 8.34 -9.26
C GLU A 357 -25.30 7.74 -7.98
N VAL A 358 -26.10 7.05 -7.15
CA VAL A 358 -25.57 6.35 -5.96
C VAL A 358 -24.90 5.05 -6.41
N ASP A 359 -23.60 4.93 -6.13
CA ASP A 359 -22.78 3.79 -6.56
C ASP A 359 -22.83 2.62 -5.60
N VAL A 360 -22.90 2.92 -4.30
CA VAL A 360 -22.89 1.94 -3.21
C VAL A 360 -23.43 2.56 -1.92
N TYR A 361 -23.92 1.72 -1.01
CA TYR A 361 -24.28 2.13 0.35
C TYR A 361 -23.23 1.73 1.37
N ALA A 362 -23.10 2.53 2.43
CA ALA A 362 -22.27 2.21 3.58
C ALA A 362 -22.93 2.67 4.89
N PRO A 363 -22.45 2.17 6.05
CA PRO A 363 -22.94 2.58 7.37
C PRO A 363 -22.90 4.09 7.57
N GLY A 364 -24.07 4.69 7.80
CA GLY A 364 -24.21 6.14 7.99
C GLY A 364 -25.15 6.54 9.13
N VAL A 365 -25.72 5.59 9.87
CA VAL A 365 -26.57 5.85 11.04
C VAL A 365 -25.81 5.47 12.32
N ASN A 366 -25.80 6.37 13.29
CA ASN A 366 -25.19 6.18 14.62
C ASN A 366 -23.73 5.70 14.55
N VAL A 367 -22.94 6.31 13.67
CA VAL A 367 -21.53 5.96 13.45
C VAL A 367 -20.68 6.57 14.57
N LEU A 368 -20.04 5.71 15.36
CA LEU A 368 -19.08 6.09 16.38
C LEU A 368 -17.70 6.34 15.76
N SER A 369 -17.10 7.49 16.04
CA SER A 369 -15.74 7.85 15.60
C SER A 369 -15.15 8.93 16.52
N VAL A 370 -14.05 9.56 16.07
CA VAL A 370 -13.31 10.62 16.74
C VAL A 370 -14.19 11.84 17.04
N GLY A 371 -14.06 12.37 18.26
CA GLY A 371 -14.57 13.68 18.68
C GLY A 371 -13.44 14.68 18.92
N ILE A 372 -13.77 15.94 19.21
CA ILE A 372 -12.77 17.02 19.34
C ILE A 372 -12.65 17.62 20.74
N LYS A 373 -13.42 17.16 21.74
CA LYS A 373 -13.37 17.75 23.10
C LYS A 373 -12.07 17.44 23.84
N SER A 374 -11.33 16.42 23.41
CA SER A 374 -10.02 16.02 23.92
C SER A 374 -9.30 15.16 22.87
N ASN A 375 -8.05 14.77 23.13
CA ASN A 375 -7.27 13.93 22.22
C ASN A 375 -7.69 12.44 22.24
N THR A 376 -8.69 12.07 23.04
CA THR A 376 -9.27 10.72 23.12
C THR A 376 -10.80 10.76 23.07
N ASP A 377 -11.38 11.89 22.65
CA ASP A 377 -12.82 12.09 22.62
C ASP A 377 -13.46 11.25 21.51
N THR A 378 -14.72 10.89 21.71
CA THR A 378 -15.49 10.17 20.70
C THR A 378 -16.83 10.85 20.49
N ALA A 379 -17.36 10.71 19.28
CA ALA A 379 -18.65 11.24 18.91
C ALA A 379 -19.42 10.25 18.04
N THR A 380 -20.74 10.25 18.19
CA THR A 380 -21.65 9.45 17.37
C THR A 380 -22.45 10.40 16.48
N LEU A 381 -22.31 10.25 15.17
CA LEU A 381 -22.96 11.09 14.17
C LEU A 381 -23.70 10.23 13.13
N SER A 382 -24.64 10.86 12.42
CA SER A 382 -25.42 10.23 11.36
C SER A 382 -25.43 11.11 10.12
N GLY A 383 -25.29 10.50 8.94
CA GLY A 383 -25.30 11.16 7.65
C GLY A 383 -24.66 10.30 6.56
N THR A 384 -24.94 10.63 5.29
CA THR A 384 -24.12 10.16 4.15
C THR A 384 -22.68 10.64 4.27
N SER A 385 -22.45 11.72 5.01
CA SER A 385 -21.14 12.19 5.47
C SER A 385 -20.39 11.18 6.35
N MET A 386 -21.08 10.26 7.03
CA MET A 386 -20.48 9.16 7.80
C MET A 386 -20.39 7.87 6.96
N ALA A 387 -21.24 7.70 5.96
CA ALA A 387 -21.15 6.58 5.01
C ALA A 387 -19.96 6.74 4.05
N SER A 388 -19.77 7.92 3.46
CA SER A 388 -18.67 8.25 2.54
C SER A 388 -17.28 7.85 3.07
N PRO A 389 -16.87 8.18 4.32
CA PRO A 389 -15.55 7.84 4.83
C PRO A 389 -15.31 6.34 5.01
N HIS A 390 -16.35 5.52 5.23
CA HIS A 390 -16.16 4.06 5.21
C HIS A 390 -15.69 3.59 3.83
N VAL A 391 -16.26 4.14 2.76
CA VAL A 391 -15.89 3.78 1.38
C VAL A 391 -14.57 4.44 0.98
N ALA A 392 -14.25 5.64 1.47
CA ALA A 392 -12.95 6.26 1.25
C ALA A 392 -11.82 5.47 1.94
N GLY A 393 -12.05 5.01 3.16
CA GLY A 393 -11.16 4.08 3.84
C GLY A 393 -11.06 2.74 3.11
N LEU A 394 -12.18 2.19 2.61
CA LEU A 394 -12.17 0.96 1.82
C LEU A 394 -11.37 1.11 0.53
N ALA A 395 -11.51 2.23 -0.17
CA ALA A 395 -10.72 2.55 -1.35
C ALA A 395 -9.22 2.58 -1.01
N ALA A 396 -8.84 3.26 0.07
CA ALA A 396 -7.44 3.33 0.49
C ALA A 396 -6.89 1.95 0.89
N TYR A 397 -7.68 1.16 1.63
CA TYR A 397 -7.35 -0.22 1.98
C TYR A 397 -7.09 -1.08 0.74
N LEU A 398 -8.02 -1.09 -0.23
CA LEU A 398 -7.91 -1.91 -1.43
C LEU A 398 -6.77 -1.45 -2.35
N MET A 399 -6.49 -0.15 -2.42
CA MET A 399 -5.35 0.39 -3.16
C MET A 399 -4.02 -0.14 -2.59
N GLY A 400 -3.85 -0.12 -1.27
CA GLY A 400 -2.66 -0.67 -0.61
C GLY A 400 -2.57 -2.19 -0.76
N PHE A 401 -3.67 -2.89 -0.52
CA PHE A 401 -3.72 -4.36 -0.54
C PHE A 401 -3.48 -4.96 -1.93
N GLN A 402 -4.13 -4.40 -2.96
CA GLN A 402 -4.04 -4.92 -4.34
C GLN A 402 -3.06 -4.14 -5.23
N GLN A 403 -2.36 -3.15 -4.69
CA GLN A 403 -1.44 -2.28 -5.44
C GLN A 403 -2.12 -1.62 -6.66
N LEU A 404 -3.35 -1.14 -6.47
CA LEU A 404 -4.13 -0.45 -7.50
C LEU A 404 -3.72 1.01 -7.59
N ASP A 405 -3.52 1.51 -8.81
CA ASP A 405 -3.08 2.89 -9.07
C ASP A 405 -4.11 3.72 -9.87
N GLY A 406 -5.28 3.17 -10.19
CA GLY A 406 -6.29 3.80 -11.03
C GLY A 406 -7.68 3.96 -10.37
N PRO A 407 -8.28 5.17 -10.33
CA PRO A 407 -9.62 5.40 -9.76
C PRO A 407 -10.74 4.53 -10.35
N ALA A 408 -10.72 4.29 -11.67
CA ALA A 408 -11.70 3.44 -12.34
C ALA A 408 -11.66 1.97 -11.86
N GLN A 409 -10.46 1.45 -11.63
CA GLN A 409 -10.24 0.09 -11.14
C GLN A 409 -10.72 -0.04 -9.70
N VAL A 410 -10.41 0.95 -8.85
CA VAL A 410 -10.86 0.99 -7.46
C VAL A 410 -12.39 1.03 -7.38
N ALA A 411 -13.04 1.92 -8.13
CA ALA A 411 -14.50 2.02 -8.16
C ALA A 411 -15.16 0.72 -8.62
N SER A 412 -14.61 0.10 -9.67
CA SER A 412 -15.12 -1.15 -10.23
C SER A 412 -14.94 -2.32 -9.26
N LEU A 413 -13.80 -2.38 -8.55
CA LEU A 413 -13.55 -3.39 -7.53
C LEU A 413 -14.52 -3.23 -6.35
N ILE A 414 -14.72 -2.03 -5.82
CA ILE A 414 -15.66 -1.77 -4.72
C ILE A 414 -17.07 -2.24 -5.09
N LYS A 415 -17.56 -1.87 -6.29
CA LYS A 415 -18.88 -2.31 -6.79
C LYS A 415 -18.95 -3.83 -6.95
N SER A 416 -17.88 -4.44 -7.46
CA SER A 416 -17.79 -5.90 -7.62
C SER A 416 -17.84 -6.62 -6.29
N LEU A 417 -17.04 -6.21 -5.30
CA LEU A 417 -17.04 -6.81 -3.97
C LEU A 417 -18.40 -6.65 -3.29
N ALA A 418 -18.98 -5.45 -3.35
CA ALA A 418 -20.32 -5.19 -2.83
C ALA A 418 -21.38 -6.13 -3.44
N GLY A 419 -21.34 -6.33 -4.76
CA GLY A 419 -22.23 -7.25 -5.46
C GLY A 419 -22.01 -8.73 -5.09
N GLN A 420 -20.76 -9.14 -4.84
CA GLN A 420 -20.41 -10.52 -4.49
C GLN A 420 -20.85 -10.93 -3.08
N THR A 421 -21.01 -9.97 -2.15
CA THR A 421 -21.51 -10.29 -0.80
C THR A 421 -22.92 -10.89 -0.78
N GLY A 422 -23.72 -10.57 -1.81
CA GLY A 422 -25.15 -10.90 -1.85
C GLY A 422 -26.02 -10.10 -0.87
N ALA A 423 -25.44 -9.24 -0.04
CA ALA A 423 -26.17 -8.45 0.94
C ALA A 423 -26.77 -7.19 0.28
N LYS A 424 -28.02 -6.87 0.64
CA LYS A 424 -28.84 -5.88 -0.06
C LYS A 424 -29.43 -4.85 0.90
N VAL A 425 -29.48 -3.60 0.44
CA VAL A 425 -30.18 -2.51 1.14
C VAL A 425 -31.68 -2.82 1.24
N GLN A 426 -32.22 -2.70 2.45
CA GLN A 426 -33.65 -2.83 2.75
C GLN A 426 -34.35 -1.48 2.64
N ASN A 427 -35.64 -1.48 2.31
CA ASN A 427 -36.48 -0.27 2.17
C ASN A 427 -35.88 0.81 1.25
N ASN A 428 -35.22 0.37 0.17
CA ASN A 428 -34.56 1.26 -0.78
C ASN A 428 -35.53 1.87 -1.80
N VAL A 429 -35.12 2.96 -2.44
CA VAL A 429 -35.87 3.61 -3.52
C VAL A 429 -35.55 2.95 -4.86
N GLN A 430 -36.60 2.57 -5.60
CA GLN A 430 -36.46 1.94 -6.92
C GLN A 430 -35.62 2.81 -7.88
N GLY A 431 -34.73 2.17 -8.64
CA GLY A 431 -33.81 2.88 -9.54
C GLY A 431 -32.47 3.27 -8.90
N THR A 432 -32.31 2.99 -7.60
CA THR A 432 -31.05 3.13 -6.87
C THR A 432 -30.38 1.76 -6.74
N THR A 433 -29.05 1.71 -6.74
CA THR A 433 -28.31 0.48 -6.42
C THR A 433 -28.73 -0.05 -5.03
N ASP A 434 -28.74 -1.36 -4.85
CA ASP A 434 -29.00 -2.03 -3.57
C ASP A 434 -27.73 -2.63 -2.96
N SER A 435 -26.56 -2.35 -3.55
CA SER A 435 -25.27 -2.85 -3.11
C SER A 435 -24.78 -2.17 -1.83
N ILE A 436 -24.32 -2.97 -0.86
CA ILE A 436 -23.68 -2.51 0.37
C ILE A 436 -22.18 -2.77 0.27
N ALA A 437 -21.36 -1.75 0.56
CA ALA A 437 -19.92 -1.81 0.46
C ALA A 437 -19.35 -2.93 1.35
N ASN A 438 -18.31 -3.60 0.86
CA ASN A 438 -17.65 -4.68 1.59
C ASN A 438 -16.19 -4.85 1.15
N ASN A 439 -15.35 -5.32 2.06
CA ASN A 439 -13.91 -5.46 1.87
C ASN A 439 -13.46 -6.78 1.20
N GLY A 440 -14.40 -7.62 0.76
CA GLY A 440 -14.18 -8.90 0.11
C GLY A 440 -14.14 -10.09 1.07
N ASN A 441 -14.34 -9.87 2.36
CA ASN A 441 -14.52 -10.94 3.33
C ASN A 441 -16.00 -11.40 3.34
N GLN A 442 -16.22 -12.71 3.23
CA GLN A 442 -17.55 -13.32 3.07
C GLN A 442 -18.15 -13.77 4.40
#